data_AF-A0A167JPD4-F1
#
_entry.id   AF-A0A167JPD4-F1
#
_cell.length_a   1.000
_cell.length_b   1.000
_cell.length_c   1.000
_cell.angle_alpha   90.00
_cell.angle_beta   90.00
_cell.angle_gamma   90.00
#
_symmetry.space_group_name_H-M   'P 1'
#
loop_
_entity.id
_entity.type
_entity.pdbx_description
1 polymer ?
#
loop_
_entity_poly.entity_id
_entity_poly.type
_entity_poly.pdbx_seq_one_letter_code
_entity_poly.pdbx_strand_id
1 'polypeptide(L)'
;MSTTTTEERLAALETRITLLEDHNAVRKLQHTYGYYLDKCLYNQVVDLFDEDCKVFFHGGVYKGKAGAKRLYIERFQKAFVGGRNGPVFGFLLDHPMFQDIVDVAPDGKTAKARFRCLMQAGTHDLAVDPQKPAPRLRQWWEGAIYENTYSRGADGKWRILILNYRALWHGTFEDGWAHTKPEFVPFLNKTLKDGDPNGPDELYEDKWLWPDTHTVPFHYPHPITGEWVTAEELHAPPKVDNGLSVF
;
A
#
# COMPACT_ATOMS: atom_id res chain seq x y z
N MET A 1 -34.58 9.35 35.06
CA MET A 1 -33.65 9.54 33.93
C MET A 1 -32.49 10.36 34.46
N SER A 2 -31.30 9.77 34.57
CA SER A 2 -30.11 10.52 35.00
C SER A 2 -29.74 11.50 33.89
N THR A 3 -29.92 12.79 34.15
CA THR A 3 -29.50 13.84 33.21
C THR A 3 -27.98 13.95 33.27
N THR A 4 -27.33 13.57 32.18
CA THR A 4 -25.88 13.69 31.96
C THR A 4 -25.45 15.14 32.19
N THR A 5 -24.42 15.37 33.00
CA THR A 5 -23.98 16.74 33.33
C THR A 5 -23.39 17.43 32.10
N THR A 6 -23.24 18.76 32.17
CA THR A 6 -22.59 19.52 31.10
C THR A 6 -21.14 19.05 30.90
N GLU A 7 -20.44 18.76 32.00
CA GLU A 7 -19.07 18.26 32.01
C GLU A 7 -18.96 16.87 31.35
N GLU A 8 -19.88 15.95 31.66
CA GLU A 8 -19.92 14.63 31.03
C GLU A 8 -20.20 14.73 29.52
N ARG A 9 -21.10 15.63 29.11
CA ARG A 9 -21.38 15.90 27.69
C ARG A 9 -20.17 16.53 26.99
N LEU A 10 -19.45 17.42 27.65
CA LEU A 10 -18.24 18.06 27.12
C LEU A 10 -17.14 17.02 26.90
N ALA A 11 -16.85 16.20 27.91
CA ALA A 11 -15.84 15.15 27.80
C ALA A 11 -16.15 14.13 26.69
N ALA A 12 -17.43 13.77 26.53
CA ALA A 12 -17.88 12.92 25.42
C ALA A 12 -17.70 13.58 24.05
N LEU A 13 -17.94 14.90 23.94
CA LEU A 13 -17.70 15.65 22.71
C LEU A 13 -16.22 15.78 22.39
N GLU A 14 -15.37 16.09 23.38
CA GLU A 14 -13.92 16.15 23.21
C GLU A 14 -13.38 14.83 22.70
N THR A 15 -13.78 13.71 23.30
CA THR A 15 -13.40 12.36 22.84
C THR A 15 -13.80 12.12 21.38
N ARG A 16 -15.04 12.49 21.00
CA ARG A 16 -15.52 12.33 19.61
C ARG A 16 -14.76 13.21 18.63
N ILE A 17 -14.43 14.44 19.02
CA ILE A 17 -13.65 15.37 18.20
C ILE A 17 -12.24 14.80 17.99
N THR A 18 -11.57 14.35 19.05
CA THR A 18 -10.25 13.74 18.96
C THR A 18 -10.23 12.55 17.99
N LEU A 19 -11.22 11.65 18.06
CA LEU A 19 -11.31 10.52 17.13
C LEU A 19 -11.51 10.96 15.67
N LEU A 20 -12.28 12.03 15.41
CA LEU A 20 -12.45 12.59 14.07
C LEU A 20 -11.17 13.26 13.55
N GLU A 21 -10.44 13.97 14.42
CA GLU A 21 -9.15 14.55 14.08
C GLU A 21 -8.13 13.46 13.75
N ASP A 22 -8.15 12.35 14.49
CA ASP A 22 -7.28 11.20 14.27
C ASP A 22 -7.58 10.46 12.97
N HIS A 23 -8.87 10.29 12.64
CA HIS A 23 -9.28 9.76 11.34
C HIS A 23 -8.66 10.59 10.21
N ASN A 24 -8.77 11.92 10.30
CA ASN A 24 -8.17 12.81 9.30
C ASN A 24 -6.63 12.79 9.33
N ALA A 25 -6.02 12.65 10.50
CA ALA A 25 -4.56 12.55 10.64
C ALA A 25 -4.01 11.30 9.95
N VAL A 26 -4.66 10.15 10.13
CA VAL A 26 -4.31 8.88 9.46
C VAL A 26 -4.51 8.96 7.95
N ARG A 27 -5.66 9.50 7.49
CA ARG A 27 -5.89 9.78 6.06
C ARG A 27 -4.78 10.66 5.47
N LYS A 28 -4.47 11.78 6.12
CA LYS A 28 -3.42 12.71 5.68
C LYS A 28 -2.04 12.06 5.67
N LEU A 29 -1.73 11.23 6.67
CA LEU A 29 -0.48 10.47 6.73
C LEU A 29 -0.33 9.57 5.50
N GLN A 30 -1.37 8.81 5.12
CA GLN A 30 -1.32 7.95 3.94
C GLN A 30 -1.15 8.76 2.64
N HIS A 31 -1.88 9.86 2.45
CA HIS A 31 -1.69 10.69 1.26
C HIS A 31 -0.31 11.35 1.22
N THR A 32 0.23 11.76 2.37
CA THR A 32 1.61 12.28 2.49
C THR A 32 2.63 11.22 2.07
N TYR A 33 2.44 9.97 2.50
CA TYR A 33 3.24 8.83 2.04
C TYR A 33 3.22 8.71 0.51
N GLY A 34 2.05 8.81 -0.13
CA GLY A 34 1.92 8.78 -1.59
C GLY A 34 2.71 9.91 -2.28
N TYR A 35 2.50 11.16 -1.84
CA TYR A 35 3.20 12.30 -2.44
C TYR A 35 4.73 12.21 -2.33
N TYR A 36 5.26 11.69 -1.23
CA TYR A 36 6.71 11.45 -1.12
C TYR A 36 7.18 10.29 -1.99
N LEU A 37 6.40 9.21 -2.04
CA LEU A 37 6.71 8.05 -2.88
C LEU A 37 6.78 8.43 -4.37
N ASP A 38 5.82 9.20 -4.86
CA ASP A 38 5.72 9.67 -6.25
C ASP A 38 6.94 10.49 -6.69
N LYS A 39 7.58 11.16 -5.75
CA LYS A 39 8.76 11.99 -6.02
C LYS A 39 10.06 11.31 -5.61
N CYS A 40 10.04 9.99 -5.39
CA CYS A 40 11.21 9.21 -5.00
C CYS A 40 11.92 9.77 -3.76
N LEU A 41 11.17 10.40 -2.86
CA LEU A 41 11.63 10.96 -1.59
C LEU A 41 11.63 9.85 -0.52
N TYR A 42 12.39 8.79 -0.80
CA TYR A 42 12.38 7.55 -0.03
C TYR A 42 12.86 7.71 1.42
N ASN A 43 13.73 8.67 1.69
CA ASN A 43 14.12 8.99 3.07
C ASN A 43 12.91 9.50 3.86
N GLN A 44 12.12 10.40 3.27
CA GLN A 44 10.89 10.92 3.87
C GLN A 44 9.84 9.83 4.03
N VAL A 45 9.70 8.95 3.04
CA VAL A 45 8.80 7.78 3.13
C VAL A 45 9.16 6.91 4.33
N VAL A 46 10.44 6.56 4.49
CA VAL A 46 10.91 5.73 5.62
C VAL A 46 10.64 6.38 6.97
N ASP A 47 10.68 7.72 7.07
CA ASP A 47 10.43 8.43 8.33
C ASP A 47 8.96 8.44 8.78
N LEU A 48 8.03 8.06 7.90
CA LEU A 48 6.61 7.89 8.24
C LEU A 48 6.30 6.57 8.96
N PHE A 49 7.23 5.63 8.94
CA PHE A 49 7.05 4.31 9.56
C PHE A 49 7.36 4.31 11.05
N ASP A 50 6.66 3.42 11.76
CA ASP A 50 7.02 2.99 13.10
C ASP A 50 8.38 2.25 13.09
N GLU A 51 9.05 2.17 14.24
CA GLU A 51 10.33 1.48 14.35
C GLU A 51 10.17 -0.04 14.13
N ASP A 52 9.08 -0.60 14.66
CA ASP A 52 8.75 -2.03 14.57
C ASP A 52 7.82 -2.36 13.38
N CYS A 53 7.84 -1.51 12.34
CA CYS A 53 6.92 -1.63 11.22
C CYS A 53 7.06 -2.94 10.42
N LYS A 54 6.06 -3.27 9.61
CA LYS A 54 6.15 -4.30 8.59
C LYS A 54 5.66 -3.76 7.25
N VAL A 55 6.42 -4.03 6.20
CA VAL A 55 6.05 -3.67 4.83
C VAL A 55 5.86 -4.95 4.02
N PHE A 56 4.60 -5.24 3.68
CA PHE A 56 4.27 -6.31 2.74
C PHE A 56 4.34 -5.72 1.34
N PHE A 57 5.23 -6.29 0.53
CA PHE A 57 5.44 -5.86 -0.84
C PHE A 57 5.73 -7.08 -1.71
N HIS A 58 4.82 -7.34 -2.64
CA HIS A 58 5.04 -8.25 -3.76
C HIS A 58 5.55 -9.64 -3.35
N GLY A 59 4.86 -10.28 -2.40
CA GLY A 59 5.18 -11.61 -1.87
C GLY A 59 6.23 -11.66 -0.76
N GLY A 60 6.85 -10.52 -0.42
CA GLY A 60 7.82 -10.41 0.68
C GLY A 60 7.33 -9.54 1.84
N VAL A 61 7.87 -9.79 3.03
CA VAL A 61 7.70 -8.94 4.22
C VAL A 61 9.05 -8.37 4.65
N TYR A 62 9.11 -7.05 4.73
CA TYR A 62 10.25 -6.31 5.27
C TYR A 62 9.93 -5.87 6.70
N LYS A 63 10.76 -6.27 7.66
CA LYS A 63 10.55 -6.10 9.11
C LYS A 63 11.37 -4.93 9.66
N GLY A 64 10.72 -4.15 10.51
CA GLY A 64 11.23 -2.95 11.15
C GLY A 64 11.60 -1.85 10.16
N LYS A 65 11.99 -0.70 10.72
CA LYS A 65 12.49 0.44 9.94
C LYS A 65 13.74 0.08 9.13
N ALA A 66 14.54 -0.89 9.58
CA ALA A 66 15.66 -1.44 8.81
C ALA A 66 15.20 -2.16 7.52
N GLY A 67 14.13 -2.96 7.59
CA GLY A 67 13.52 -3.58 6.42
C GLY A 67 12.92 -2.54 5.46
N ALA A 68 12.22 -1.54 5.99
CA ALA A 68 11.70 -0.43 5.18
C ALA A 68 12.83 0.30 4.44
N LYS A 69 13.98 0.58 5.09
CA LYS A 69 15.16 1.17 4.44
C LYS A 69 15.71 0.28 3.31
N ARG A 70 15.80 -1.03 3.51
CA ARG A 70 16.24 -1.94 2.44
C ARG A 70 15.32 -1.87 1.22
N LEU A 71 14.00 -1.85 1.44
CA LEU A 71 13.04 -1.75 0.33
C LEU A 71 13.09 -0.38 -0.36
N TYR A 72 12.90 0.71 0.37
CA TYR A 72 12.72 2.02 -0.23
C TYR A 72 14.05 2.66 -0.68
N ILE A 73 15.12 2.51 0.10
CA ILE A 73 16.41 3.17 -0.18
C ILE A 73 17.33 2.22 -0.94
N GLU A 74 17.64 1.05 -0.37
CA GLU A 74 18.64 0.16 -0.98
C GLU A 74 18.15 -0.49 -2.29
N ARG A 75 16.83 -0.63 -2.45
CA ARG A 75 16.23 -1.18 -3.67
C ARG A 75 15.63 -0.11 -4.57
N PHE A 76 14.55 0.55 -4.17
CA PHE A 76 13.82 1.46 -5.06
C PHE A 76 14.62 2.70 -5.45
N GLN A 77 15.22 3.40 -4.49
CA GLN A 77 16.01 4.59 -4.79
C GLN A 77 17.17 4.29 -5.75
N LYS A 78 17.90 3.19 -5.54
CA LYS A 78 18.99 2.76 -6.42
C LYS A 78 18.49 2.35 -7.81
N ALA A 79 17.39 1.58 -7.88
CA ALA A 79 16.86 1.06 -9.13
C ALA A 79 16.19 2.12 -10.00
N PHE A 80 15.43 3.04 -9.41
CA PHE A 80 14.58 3.97 -10.15
C PHE A 80 15.26 5.31 -10.44
N VAL A 81 16.11 5.79 -9.53
CA VAL A 81 16.68 7.15 -9.59
C VAL A 81 18.18 7.18 -9.31
N GLY A 82 18.86 6.03 -9.43
CA GLY A 82 20.31 5.94 -9.31
C GLY A 82 20.86 6.32 -7.94
N GLY A 83 20.08 6.14 -6.88
CA GLY A 83 20.48 6.48 -5.50
C GLY A 83 20.21 7.93 -5.11
N ARG A 84 19.55 8.71 -5.96
CA ARG A 84 19.12 10.08 -5.62
C ARG A 84 17.86 10.07 -4.76
N ASN A 85 17.83 10.87 -3.69
CA ASN A 85 16.58 11.11 -2.96
C ASN A 85 15.80 12.28 -3.59
N GLY A 86 14.90 11.96 -4.53
CA GLY A 86 14.10 12.94 -5.26
C GLY A 86 13.88 12.55 -6.73
N PRO A 87 13.09 13.35 -7.46
CA PRO A 87 12.78 13.07 -8.85
C PRO A 87 14.02 13.21 -9.75
N VAL A 88 13.96 12.54 -10.90
CA VAL A 88 14.93 12.63 -12.01
C VAL A 88 14.20 12.92 -13.31
N PHE A 89 14.91 13.49 -14.28
CA PHE A 89 14.34 13.84 -15.58
C PHE A 89 13.77 12.60 -16.28
N GLY A 90 12.51 12.70 -16.72
CA GLY A 90 11.82 11.69 -17.52
C GLY A 90 11.45 10.39 -16.80
N PHE A 91 11.54 10.30 -15.47
CA PHE A 91 10.96 9.20 -14.72
C PHE A 91 9.60 9.61 -14.14
N LEU A 92 8.54 8.91 -14.54
CA LEU A 92 7.18 9.07 -14.02
C LEU A 92 6.91 7.96 -13.01
N LEU A 93 6.41 8.35 -11.85
CA LEU A 93 5.93 7.47 -10.81
C LEU A 93 4.85 8.21 -10.03
N ASP A 94 3.60 7.77 -10.13
CA ASP A 94 2.49 8.38 -9.40
C ASP A 94 1.60 7.28 -8.80
N HIS A 95 1.16 7.48 -7.55
CA HIS A 95 0.27 6.59 -6.79
C HIS A 95 -0.99 7.34 -6.32
N PRO A 96 -1.87 7.79 -7.23
CA PRO A 96 -3.21 8.24 -6.89
C PRO A 96 -3.92 7.25 -5.95
N MET A 97 -4.17 7.68 -4.72
CA MET A 97 -4.90 6.91 -3.71
C MET A 97 -6.27 7.54 -3.46
N PHE A 98 -7.32 6.71 -3.46
CA PHE A 98 -8.71 7.12 -3.36
C PHE A 98 -9.57 6.03 -2.71
N GLN A 99 -10.87 6.30 -2.54
CA GLN A 99 -11.86 5.37 -1.93
C GLN A 99 -11.43 4.87 -0.55
N ASP A 100 -11.03 5.80 0.32
CA ASP A 100 -10.49 5.43 1.61
C ASP A 100 -11.56 5.18 2.68
N ILE A 101 -11.27 4.22 3.55
CA ILE A 101 -12.02 3.93 4.78
C ILE A 101 -11.01 3.87 5.90
N VAL A 102 -11.19 4.71 6.92
CA VAL A 102 -10.28 4.82 8.07
C VAL A 102 -11.07 4.59 9.33
N ASP A 103 -10.63 3.62 10.14
CA ASP A 103 -11.22 3.32 11.44
C ASP A 103 -10.15 3.48 12.53
N VAL A 104 -10.37 4.44 13.43
CA VAL A 104 -9.53 4.66 14.61
C VAL A 104 -10.11 3.87 15.78
N ALA A 105 -9.26 3.11 16.48
CA ALA A 105 -9.68 2.37 17.66
C ALA A 105 -10.22 3.31 18.75
N PRO A 106 -11.18 2.87 19.59
CA PRO A 106 -11.77 3.72 20.63
C PRO A 106 -10.77 4.31 21.64
N ASP A 107 -9.60 3.68 21.79
CA ASP A 107 -8.52 4.16 22.66
C ASP A 107 -7.62 5.24 22.01
N GLY A 108 -7.83 5.54 20.73
CA GLY A 108 -7.05 6.52 19.97
C GLY A 108 -5.59 6.13 19.74
N LYS A 109 -5.20 4.86 19.94
CA LYS A 109 -3.79 4.43 19.86
C LYS A 109 -3.45 3.70 18.57
N THR A 110 -4.44 3.08 17.94
CA THR A 110 -4.27 2.34 16.69
C THR A 110 -5.36 2.72 15.70
N ALA A 111 -5.07 2.56 14.42
CA ALA A 111 -6.05 2.72 13.37
C ALA A 111 -5.81 1.68 12.28
N LYS A 112 -6.87 1.35 11.54
CA LYS A 112 -6.80 0.59 10.30
C LYS A 112 -7.31 1.48 9.17
N ALA A 113 -6.74 1.32 7.99
CA ALA A 113 -7.28 2.03 6.85
C ALA A 113 -7.07 1.29 5.54
N ARG A 114 -8.09 1.36 4.70
CA ARG A 114 -8.11 0.82 3.35
C ARG A 114 -8.01 1.97 2.35
N PHE A 115 -7.19 1.80 1.30
CA PHE A 115 -7.12 2.73 0.18
C PHE A 115 -7.01 1.96 -1.13
N ARG A 116 -7.70 2.43 -2.17
CA ARG A 116 -7.45 1.98 -3.54
C ARG A 116 -6.36 2.84 -4.16
N CYS A 117 -5.42 2.20 -4.83
CA CYS A 117 -4.34 2.85 -5.55
C CYS A 117 -4.46 2.54 -7.04
N LEU A 118 -4.28 3.55 -7.88
CA LEU A 118 -4.02 3.39 -9.31
C LEU A 118 -2.62 3.92 -9.58
N MET A 119 -1.64 3.03 -9.61
CA MET A 119 -0.24 3.37 -9.82
C MET A 119 0.07 3.47 -11.32
N GLN A 120 0.88 4.45 -11.67
CA GLN A 120 1.41 4.66 -13.02
C GLN A 120 2.92 4.83 -12.93
N ALA A 121 3.66 4.14 -13.78
CA ALA A 121 5.10 4.29 -13.84
C ALA A 121 5.60 4.21 -15.28
N GLY A 122 6.64 4.99 -15.57
CA GLY A 122 7.38 4.81 -16.79
C GLY A 122 8.56 5.74 -16.99
N THR A 123 9.22 5.58 -18.13
CA THR A 123 10.38 6.40 -18.52
C THR A 123 10.14 7.04 -19.87
N HIS A 124 10.37 8.35 -19.96
CA HIS A 124 10.29 9.12 -21.19
C HIS A 124 11.49 8.78 -22.09
N ASP A 125 11.26 8.71 -23.41
CA ASP A 125 12.30 8.39 -24.41
C ASP A 125 13.52 9.35 -24.35
N LEU A 126 13.30 10.65 -24.13
CA LEU A 126 14.34 11.67 -23.93
C LEU A 126 15.23 11.44 -22.71
N ALA A 127 14.83 10.60 -21.75
CA ALA A 127 15.64 10.25 -20.60
C ALA A 127 16.48 8.99 -20.80
N VAL A 128 16.31 8.28 -21.93
CA VAL A 128 17.08 7.09 -22.24
C VAL A 128 18.42 7.51 -22.85
N ASP A 129 19.50 7.04 -22.22
CA ASP A 129 20.86 7.17 -22.77
C ASP A 129 21.01 6.18 -23.95
N PRO A 130 21.15 6.66 -25.20
CA PRO A 130 21.24 5.80 -26.38
C PRO A 130 22.55 4.99 -26.41
N GLN A 131 23.53 5.32 -25.57
CA GLN A 131 24.82 4.62 -25.49
C GLN A 131 24.84 3.52 -24.42
N LYS A 132 23.82 3.46 -23.56
CA LYS A 132 23.64 2.37 -22.60
C LYS A 132 22.68 1.34 -23.20
N PRO A 133 22.81 0.05 -22.84
CA PRO A 133 21.75 -0.91 -23.13
C PRO A 133 20.47 -0.34 -22.52
N ALA A 134 19.55 0.12 -23.35
CA ALA A 134 18.34 0.74 -22.87
C ALA A 134 17.61 -0.32 -22.01
N PRO A 135 17.30 -0.05 -20.73
CA PRO A 135 16.22 -0.81 -20.12
C PRO A 135 15.04 -0.65 -21.07
N ARG A 136 14.35 -1.76 -21.40
CA ARG A 136 13.13 -1.67 -22.22
C ARG A 136 12.31 -0.51 -21.66
N LEU A 137 11.96 0.46 -22.50
CA LEU A 137 11.00 1.49 -22.14
C LEU A 137 9.81 0.75 -21.54
N ARG A 138 9.60 0.95 -20.25
CA ARG A 138 8.51 0.34 -19.51
C ARG A 138 7.59 1.47 -19.16
N GLN A 139 6.37 1.39 -19.68
CA GLN A 139 5.24 2.15 -19.17
C GLN A 139 4.18 1.14 -18.77
N TRP A 140 3.68 1.26 -17.56
CA TRP A 140 2.64 0.37 -17.06
C TRP A 140 1.80 1.10 -16.04
N TRP A 141 0.67 0.49 -15.77
CA TRP A 141 -0.26 0.90 -14.75
C TRP A 141 -0.67 -0.33 -13.96
N GLU A 142 -1.01 -0.07 -12.70
CA GLU A 142 -1.26 -1.10 -11.72
C GLU A 142 -2.42 -0.66 -10.84
N GLY A 143 -3.34 -1.58 -10.56
CA GLY A 143 -4.35 -1.39 -9.54
C GLY A 143 -3.99 -2.18 -8.30
N ALA A 144 -4.08 -1.51 -7.15
CA ALA A 144 -3.70 -2.10 -5.87
C ALA A 144 -4.62 -1.66 -4.73
N ILE A 145 -4.54 -2.39 -3.63
CA ILE A 145 -5.17 -2.05 -2.36
C ILE A 145 -4.09 -1.91 -1.29
N TYR A 146 -4.19 -0.85 -0.49
CA TYR A 146 -3.58 -0.77 0.83
C TYR A 146 -4.60 -1.22 1.87
N GLU A 147 -4.22 -2.11 2.78
CA GLU A 147 -5.02 -2.53 3.95
C GLU A 147 -4.15 -2.41 5.21
N ASN A 148 -3.92 -1.17 5.62
CA ASN A 148 -2.84 -0.79 6.51
C ASN A 148 -3.26 -0.76 7.98
N THR A 149 -2.27 -0.86 8.87
CA THR A 149 -2.40 -0.58 10.30
C THR A 149 -1.46 0.56 10.71
N TYR A 150 -1.92 1.41 11.60
CA TYR A 150 -1.21 2.59 12.10
C TYR A 150 -1.14 2.55 13.62
N SER A 151 -0.06 3.10 14.17
CA SER A 151 0.16 3.26 15.61
C SER A 151 0.39 4.73 15.92
N ARG A 152 -0.10 5.17 17.08
CA ARG A 152 0.33 6.44 17.67
C ARG A 152 1.52 6.20 18.59
N GLY A 153 2.62 6.91 18.33
CA GLY A 153 3.79 6.88 19.19
C GLY A 153 3.57 7.64 20.50
N ALA A 154 4.51 7.47 21.44
CA ALA A 154 4.50 8.19 22.72
C ALA A 154 4.59 9.72 22.56
N ASP A 155 5.06 10.21 21.40
CA ASP A 155 5.09 11.63 21.04
C ASP A 155 3.77 12.15 20.45
N GLY A 156 2.71 11.34 20.49
CA GLY A 156 1.37 11.71 20.00
C GLY A 156 1.20 11.63 18.49
N LYS A 157 2.24 11.27 17.73
CA LYS A 157 2.22 11.24 16.25
C LYS A 157 1.83 9.86 15.72
N TRP A 158 0.96 9.86 14.72
CA TRP A 158 0.61 8.68 13.95
C TRP A 158 1.76 8.25 13.03
N ARG A 159 1.97 6.94 12.93
CA ARG A 159 2.97 6.29 12.09
C ARG A 159 2.39 5.05 11.42
N ILE A 160 2.98 4.65 10.30
CA ILE A 160 2.62 3.41 9.60
C ILE A 160 3.25 2.23 10.33
N LEU A 161 2.42 1.37 10.93
CA LEU A 161 2.87 0.15 11.61
C LEU A 161 2.90 -1.04 10.66
N ILE A 162 1.85 -1.22 9.87
CA ILE A 162 1.79 -2.24 8.83
C ILE A 162 1.37 -1.55 7.54
N LEU A 163 2.27 -1.56 6.55
CA LEU A 163 1.92 -1.25 5.19
C LEU A 163 1.67 -2.56 4.44
N ASN A 164 0.41 -2.82 4.11
CA ASN A 164 -0.01 -4.01 3.39
C ASN A 164 -0.42 -3.62 1.97
N TYR A 165 0.58 -3.46 1.10
CA TYR A 165 0.34 -3.15 -0.30
C TYR A 165 0.13 -4.43 -1.10
N ARG A 166 -1.06 -4.57 -1.67
CA ARG A 166 -1.46 -5.70 -2.52
C ARG A 166 -1.70 -5.21 -3.94
N ALA A 167 -0.70 -5.39 -4.79
CA ALA A 167 -0.86 -5.31 -6.24
C ALA A 167 -1.90 -6.36 -6.67
N LEU A 168 -2.95 -5.94 -7.37
CA LEU A 168 -4.01 -6.85 -7.81
C LEU A 168 -3.93 -7.13 -9.31
N TRP A 169 -3.56 -6.13 -10.11
CA TRP A 169 -3.40 -6.28 -11.54
C TRP A 169 -2.37 -5.31 -12.09
N HIS A 170 -1.72 -5.70 -13.18
CA HIS A 170 -0.88 -4.83 -13.99
C HIS A 170 -1.45 -4.77 -15.40
N GLY A 171 -1.08 -3.76 -16.17
CA GLY A 171 -1.32 -3.68 -17.60
C GLY A 171 -0.27 -2.82 -18.28
N THR A 172 -0.05 -3.06 -19.57
CA THR A 172 0.56 -2.05 -20.44
C THR A 172 -0.52 -1.05 -20.85
N PHE A 173 -0.12 0.14 -21.30
CA PHE A 173 -1.07 1.10 -21.86
C PHE A 173 -1.50 0.68 -23.28
N GLU A 174 -0.60 0.04 -24.02
CA GLU A 174 -0.77 -0.37 -25.41
C GLU A 174 -1.73 -1.55 -25.56
N ASP A 175 -1.54 -2.59 -24.74
CA ASP A 175 -2.33 -3.82 -24.85
C ASP A 175 -3.46 -3.87 -23.80
N GLY A 176 -3.33 -3.16 -22.68
CA GLY A 176 -4.31 -3.20 -21.58
C GLY A 176 -4.24 -4.48 -20.73
N TRP A 177 -4.97 -4.49 -19.60
CA TRP A 177 -4.90 -5.57 -18.60
C TRP A 177 -5.38 -6.93 -19.10
N ALA A 178 -6.24 -6.97 -20.13
CA ALA A 178 -6.77 -8.21 -20.69
C ALA A 178 -5.66 -9.09 -21.29
N HIS A 179 -4.54 -8.47 -21.69
CA HIS A 179 -3.40 -9.13 -22.32
C HIS A 179 -2.19 -9.23 -21.39
N THR A 180 -2.36 -8.91 -20.11
CA THR A 180 -1.30 -9.02 -19.11
C THR A 180 -0.81 -10.46 -18.99
N LYS A 181 0.49 -10.65 -19.24
CA LYS A 181 1.13 -11.95 -19.06
C LYS A 181 1.18 -12.30 -17.57
N PRO A 182 1.05 -13.60 -17.21
CA PRO A 182 1.28 -14.04 -15.84
C PRO A 182 2.61 -13.50 -15.30
N GLU A 183 2.61 -13.05 -14.05
CA GLU A 183 3.79 -12.51 -13.36
C GLU A 183 4.49 -11.35 -14.11
N PHE A 184 3.72 -10.44 -14.73
CA PHE A 184 4.25 -9.27 -15.43
C PHE A 184 5.33 -8.52 -14.62
N VAL A 185 5.04 -8.30 -13.33
CA VAL A 185 6.05 -8.11 -12.28
C VAL A 185 6.06 -9.41 -11.46
N PRO A 186 7.19 -10.15 -11.40
CA PRO A 186 7.25 -11.41 -10.67
C PRO A 186 7.39 -11.22 -9.17
N PHE A 187 6.66 -12.04 -8.41
CA PHE A 187 6.76 -12.09 -6.95
C PHE A 187 8.18 -12.35 -6.48
N LEU A 188 8.52 -11.77 -5.33
CA LEU A 188 9.79 -12.05 -4.66
C LEU A 188 9.86 -13.52 -4.27
N ASN A 189 10.98 -14.16 -4.59
CA ASN A 189 11.21 -15.59 -4.37
C ASN A 189 12.51 -15.89 -3.61
N LYS A 190 13.25 -14.84 -3.20
CA LYS A 190 14.47 -14.94 -2.40
C LYS A 190 14.44 -13.91 -1.29
N THR A 191 14.89 -14.31 -0.11
CA THR A 191 15.05 -13.47 1.09
C THR A 191 16.50 -13.06 1.30
N LEU A 192 16.75 -12.26 2.33
CA LEU A 192 18.11 -12.02 2.84
C LEU A 192 18.88 -13.31 3.15
N LYS A 193 18.20 -14.32 3.71
CA LYS A 193 18.82 -15.60 4.09
C LYS A 193 19.21 -16.42 2.87
N ASP A 194 18.56 -16.18 1.73
CA ASP A 194 18.85 -16.82 0.45
C ASP A 194 19.93 -16.06 -0.35
N GLY A 195 20.52 -15.02 0.23
CA GLY A 195 21.64 -14.26 -0.33
C GLY A 195 21.26 -13.03 -1.15
N ASP A 196 19.98 -12.62 -1.18
CA ASP A 196 19.61 -11.32 -1.78
C ASP A 196 19.82 -10.19 -0.76
N PRO A 197 20.82 -9.31 -0.92
CA PRO A 197 21.10 -8.24 0.05
C PRO A 197 19.96 -7.21 0.18
N ASN A 198 19.06 -7.13 -0.81
CA ASN A 198 17.90 -6.25 -0.83
C ASN A 198 16.58 -7.02 -0.64
N GLY A 199 16.68 -8.31 -0.30
CA GLY A 199 15.54 -9.19 -0.12
C GLY A 199 14.69 -8.83 1.11
N PRO A 200 13.45 -9.32 1.15
CA PRO A 200 12.62 -9.30 2.35
C PRO A 200 13.21 -10.19 3.45
N ASP A 201 12.70 -10.03 4.68
CA ASP A 201 13.05 -10.90 5.81
C ASP A 201 12.36 -12.26 5.72
N GLU A 202 11.18 -12.31 5.11
CA GLU A 202 10.38 -13.52 4.88
C GLU A 202 9.51 -13.38 3.63
N LEU A 203 9.05 -14.52 3.10
CA LEU A 203 8.05 -14.60 2.04
C LEU A 203 6.69 -14.98 2.65
N TYR A 204 5.59 -14.59 2.00
CA TYR A 204 4.24 -15.02 2.38
C TYR A 204 3.51 -15.68 1.21
N GLU A 205 2.64 -16.65 1.50
CA GLU A 205 1.95 -17.45 0.47
C GLU A 205 0.62 -16.89 0.01
N ASP A 206 -0.07 -16.13 0.86
CA ASP A 206 -1.34 -15.49 0.54
C ASP A 206 -1.13 -14.33 -0.45
N LYS A 207 -0.84 -14.63 -1.71
CA LYS A 207 -0.52 -13.67 -2.79
C LYS A 207 -1.13 -14.13 -4.11
N TRP A 208 -1.66 -13.20 -4.87
CA TRP A 208 -2.28 -13.44 -6.17
C TRP A 208 -2.16 -12.20 -7.04
N LEU A 209 -2.35 -12.38 -8.34
CA LEU A 209 -2.41 -11.32 -9.35
C LEU A 209 -3.42 -11.71 -10.41
N TRP A 210 -3.96 -10.71 -11.10
CA TRP A 210 -4.77 -10.87 -12.30
C TRP A 210 -4.19 -11.95 -13.24
N PRO A 211 -5.01 -12.89 -13.75
CA PRO A 211 -6.48 -12.88 -13.80
C PRO A 211 -7.22 -13.28 -12.52
N ASP A 212 -6.50 -13.57 -11.44
CA ASP A 212 -7.12 -13.86 -10.16
C ASP A 212 -7.70 -12.60 -9.51
N THR A 213 -8.94 -12.70 -9.00
CA THR A 213 -9.71 -11.59 -8.42
C THR A 213 -10.05 -11.79 -6.94
N HIS A 214 -9.26 -12.59 -6.23
CA HIS A 214 -9.30 -12.64 -4.77
C HIS A 214 -9.38 -11.24 -4.13
N THR A 215 -10.24 -11.11 -3.13
CA THR A 215 -10.49 -9.84 -2.44
C THR A 215 -9.65 -9.76 -1.18
N VAL A 216 -8.86 -8.69 -1.05
CA VAL A 216 -8.16 -8.39 0.21
C VAL A 216 -9.21 -8.26 1.32
N PRO A 217 -9.10 -9.01 2.44
CA PRO A 217 -10.09 -8.97 3.51
C PRO A 217 -10.35 -7.57 4.05
N PHE A 218 -11.60 -7.25 4.32
CA PHE A 218 -12.01 -5.97 4.91
C PHE A 218 -11.68 -5.94 6.40
N HIS A 219 -11.27 -4.78 6.92
CA HIS A 219 -11.07 -4.60 8.37
C HIS A 219 -12.35 -4.21 9.12
N TYR A 220 -13.46 -4.08 8.40
CA TYR A 220 -14.77 -3.66 8.90
C TYR A 220 -15.86 -4.63 8.41
N PRO A 221 -16.93 -4.83 9.20
CA PRO A 221 -18.10 -5.58 8.78
C PRO A 221 -19.00 -4.74 7.87
N HIS A 222 -20.00 -5.37 7.27
CA HIS A 222 -21.04 -4.67 6.53
C HIS A 222 -21.76 -3.67 7.45
N PRO A 223 -21.81 -2.36 7.13
CA PRO A 223 -22.24 -1.33 8.10
C PRO A 223 -23.72 -1.37 8.48
N ILE A 224 -24.57 -2.04 7.69
CA ILE A 224 -26.01 -2.17 7.97
C ILE A 224 -26.38 -3.48 8.69
N THR A 225 -25.80 -4.61 8.30
CA THR A 225 -26.11 -5.93 8.88
C THR A 225 -25.20 -6.31 10.03
N GLY A 226 -23.99 -5.74 10.10
CA GLY A 226 -22.96 -6.12 11.07
C GLY A 226 -22.22 -7.42 10.71
N GLU A 227 -22.58 -8.07 9.60
CA GLU A 227 -21.97 -9.34 9.18
C GLU A 227 -20.61 -9.14 8.51
N TRP A 228 -19.73 -10.11 8.70
CA TRP A 228 -18.44 -10.18 8.02
C TRP A 228 -18.58 -10.93 6.70
N VAL A 229 -17.87 -10.48 5.67
CA VAL A 229 -17.69 -11.25 4.44
C VAL A 229 -16.92 -12.51 4.79
N THR A 230 -17.44 -13.67 4.40
CA THR A 230 -16.82 -14.96 4.68
C THR A 230 -15.55 -15.15 3.86
N ALA A 231 -14.68 -16.06 4.29
CA ALA A 231 -13.48 -16.39 3.51
C ALA A 231 -13.88 -16.83 2.09
N GLU A 232 -14.86 -17.73 1.97
CA GLU A 232 -15.34 -18.24 0.68
C GLU A 232 -15.79 -17.12 -0.27
N GLU A 233 -16.54 -16.13 0.21
CA GLU A 233 -17.00 -14.97 -0.59
C GLU A 233 -15.86 -14.03 -1.03
N LEU A 234 -14.72 -14.04 -0.34
CA LEU A 234 -13.53 -13.29 -0.74
C LEU A 234 -12.72 -14.01 -1.82
N HIS A 235 -12.99 -15.30 -2.07
CA HIS A 235 -12.27 -16.12 -3.03
C HIS A 235 -12.98 -16.22 -4.38
N ALA A 236 -12.22 -16.05 -5.46
CA ALA A 236 -12.74 -16.23 -6.80
C ALA A 236 -13.02 -17.72 -7.06
N PRO A 237 -14.14 -18.08 -7.71
CA PRO A 237 -14.38 -19.46 -8.08
C PRO A 237 -13.34 -19.94 -9.11
N PRO A 238 -13.10 -21.26 -9.21
CA PRO A 238 -12.20 -21.80 -10.21
C PRO A 238 -12.55 -21.35 -11.64
N LYS A 239 -11.53 -21.14 -12.47
CA LYS A 239 -11.68 -20.66 -13.86
C LYS A 239 -12.73 -21.41 -14.70
N VAL A 240 -12.90 -22.70 -14.47
CA VAL A 240 -13.82 -23.56 -15.22
C VAL A 240 -15.31 -23.29 -14.93
N ASP A 241 -15.61 -22.53 -13.87
CA ASP A 241 -16.97 -22.24 -13.40
C ASP A 241 -17.14 -20.75 -13.04
N ASN A 242 -16.43 -19.87 -13.76
CA ASN A 242 -16.34 -18.46 -13.39
C ASN A 242 -17.57 -17.61 -13.76
N GLY A 243 -18.60 -18.21 -14.37
CA GLY A 243 -19.89 -17.57 -14.64
C GLY A 243 -19.83 -16.27 -15.45
N LEU A 244 -18.71 -16.01 -16.16
CA LEU A 244 -18.50 -14.75 -16.86
C LEU A 244 -19.54 -14.57 -17.97
N SER A 245 -20.47 -13.65 -17.75
CA SER A 245 -21.30 -13.09 -18.82
C SER A 245 -20.46 -12.07 -19.57
N VAL A 246 -20.21 -12.30 -20.86
CA VAL A 246 -19.73 -11.25 -21.75
C VAL A 246 -20.93 -10.31 -21.92
N PHE A 247 -20.85 -9.11 -21.34
CA PHE A 247 -21.86 -8.08 -21.54
C PHE A 247 -22.10 -7.80 -23.03
#